data_AF-A0A846XIZ7-F1
#
_entry.id   AF-A0A846XIZ7-F1
#
_cell.length_a   1.000
_cell.length_b   1.000
_cell.length_c   1.000
_cell.angle_alpha   90.00
_cell.angle_beta   90.00
_cell.angle_gamma   90.00
#
_symmetry.space_group_name_H-M   'P 1'
#
loop_
_entity.id
_entity.type
_entity.pdbx_description
1 polymer ?
#
loop_
_entity_poly.entity_id
_entity_poly.type
_entity_poly.pdbx_seq_one_letter_code
_entity_poly.pdbx_strand_id
1 'polypeptide(L)'
;MGRFVFQEIGPWVVEMQWHEGNFQGGPATVFIRPIEEESPPAGGISSTVLREIDFRGASAKLHEDVGKNPVGFMEQMKQRWRDRTEPMKKLRAELANGITAEYLALLSKEYVYRVSDGQSKPVEKIAEELGKSTQTVRGHLWQARKRNLLTGSIGRKGGELTIEALTVLQRMEPPDPRRVDR
;
A
#
# COMPACT_ATOMS: atom_id res chain seq x y z
N MET A 1 12.60 3.53 -9.99
CA MET A 1 11.57 2.53 -9.67
C MET A 1 10.37 2.76 -10.62
N GLY A 2 9.71 1.72 -11.16
CA GLY A 2 8.62 1.88 -12.16
C GLY A 2 7.34 2.53 -11.60
N ARG A 3 6.48 3.06 -12.47
CA ARG A 3 5.21 3.72 -12.10
C ARG A 3 4.02 2.80 -12.33
N PHE A 4 2.96 2.96 -11.54
CA PHE A 4 1.79 2.09 -11.58
C PHE A 4 0.49 2.87 -11.78
N VAL A 5 -0.43 2.31 -12.55
CA VAL A 5 -1.82 2.76 -12.70
C VAL A 5 -2.75 1.58 -12.45
N PHE A 6 -3.80 1.80 -11.68
CA PHE A 6 -4.79 0.77 -11.33
C PHE A 6 -6.14 1.06 -12.02
N GLN A 7 -6.81 0.00 -12.46
CA GLN A 7 -8.19 0.00 -12.96
C GLN A 7 -8.99 -1.12 -12.31
N GLU A 8 -10.27 -0.88 -12.08
CA GLU A 8 -11.22 -1.90 -11.63
C GLU A 8 -12.13 -2.25 -12.81
N ILE A 9 -12.26 -3.54 -13.09
CA ILE A 9 -13.03 -4.08 -14.22
C ILE A 9 -13.89 -5.22 -13.68
N GLY A 10 -15.15 -4.90 -13.37
CA GLY A 10 -16.04 -5.80 -12.66
C GLY A 10 -15.37 -6.31 -11.37
N PRO A 11 -15.21 -7.63 -11.17
CA PRO A 11 -14.59 -8.19 -9.97
C PRO A 11 -13.06 -8.30 -10.06
N TRP A 12 -12.42 -7.66 -11.05
CA TRP A 12 -10.98 -7.72 -11.27
C TRP A 12 -10.33 -6.36 -11.02
N VAL A 13 -9.12 -6.38 -10.47
CA VAL A 13 -8.20 -5.23 -10.43
C VAL A 13 -7.08 -5.45 -11.43
N VAL A 14 -6.79 -4.44 -12.22
CA VAL A 14 -5.74 -4.41 -13.23
C VAL A 14 -4.70 -3.38 -12.82
N GLU A 15 -3.47 -3.85 -12.61
CA GLU A 15 -2.29 -3.06 -12.28
C GLU A 15 -1.39 -2.98 -13.49
N MET A 16 -1.14 -1.76 -13.97
CA MET A 16 -0.31 -1.50 -15.14
C MET A 16 0.95 -0.76 -14.71
N GLN A 17 2.11 -1.29 -15.06
CA GLN A 17 3.41 -0.76 -14.68
C GLN A 17 4.18 -0.23 -15.89
N TRP A 18 4.71 0.99 -15.78
CA TRP A 18 5.64 1.58 -16.75
C TRP A 18 7.08 1.50 -16.25
N HIS A 19 7.99 1.27 -17.20
CA HIS A 19 9.43 1.35 -16.91
C HIS A 19 9.83 2.81 -16.63
N GLU A 20 10.80 2.99 -15.73
CA GLU A 20 11.28 4.32 -15.37
C GLU A 20 11.96 5.00 -16.56
N GLY A 21 11.68 6.29 -16.77
CA GLY A 21 12.21 7.06 -17.89
C GLY A 21 11.52 6.81 -19.23
N ASN A 22 10.63 5.82 -19.33
CA ASN A 22 9.83 5.55 -20.52
C ASN A 22 8.33 5.56 -20.20
N PHE A 23 7.77 6.76 -20.12
CA PHE A 23 6.35 6.99 -19.83
C PHE A 23 5.53 7.38 -21.06
N GLN A 24 6.17 7.50 -22.22
CA GLN A 24 5.49 7.84 -23.50
C GLN A 24 4.94 6.59 -24.21
N GLY A 25 5.39 5.39 -23.84
CA GLY A 25 4.84 4.13 -24.33
C GLY A 25 3.66 3.59 -23.52
N GLY A 26 3.18 2.40 -23.87
CA GLY A 26 2.25 1.64 -23.04
C GLY A 26 2.92 1.01 -21.81
N PRO A 27 2.15 0.35 -20.93
CA PRO A 27 2.72 -0.31 -19.76
C PRO A 27 3.65 -1.45 -20.17
N ALA A 28 4.76 -1.58 -19.46
CA ALA A 28 5.72 -2.68 -19.59
C ALA A 28 5.23 -3.97 -18.91
N THR A 29 4.31 -3.88 -17.95
CA THR A 29 3.74 -5.05 -17.27
C THR A 29 2.29 -4.80 -16.88
N VAL A 30 1.47 -5.84 -16.96
CA VAL A 30 0.06 -5.82 -16.54
C VAL A 30 -0.17 -7.00 -15.61
N PHE A 31 -0.67 -6.75 -14.41
CA PHE A 31 -1.13 -7.77 -13.48
C PHE A 31 -2.65 -7.67 -13.34
N ILE A 32 -3.35 -8.79 -13.53
CA ILE A 32 -4.80 -8.87 -13.37
C ILE A 32 -5.07 -9.83 -12.22
N ARG A 33 -5.80 -9.36 -11.20
CA ARG A 33 -6.11 -10.12 -9.99
C ARG A 33 -7.58 -9.96 -9.63
N PRO A 34 -8.21 -10.97 -9.03
CA PRO A 34 -9.55 -10.79 -8.49
C PRO A 34 -9.48 -9.77 -7.34
N ILE A 35 -10.51 -8.96 -7.19
CA ILE A 35 -10.64 -8.04 -6.04
C ILE A 35 -10.79 -8.86 -4.75
N GLU A 36 -11.50 -9.99 -4.81
CA GLU A 36 -11.66 -10.95 -3.73
C GLU A 36 -10.83 -12.22 -4.01
N GLU A 37 -9.60 -12.27 -3.50
CA GLU A 37 -8.68 -13.40 -3.73
C GLU A 37 -9.16 -14.73 -3.12
N GLU A 38 -9.91 -14.67 -2.02
CA GLU A 38 -10.45 -15.86 -1.32
C GLU A 38 -11.68 -16.45 -2.03
N SER A 39 -12.30 -15.70 -2.93
CA SER A 39 -13.47 -16.11 -3.72
C SER A 39 -13.36 -15.58 -5.15
N PRO A 40 -12.41 -16.11 -5.94
CA PRO A 40 -12.17 -15.61 -7.29
C PRO A 40 -13.43 -15.80 -8.18
N PRO A 41 -13.70 -14.88 -9.11
CA PRO A 41 -14.85 -14.96 -10.00
C PRO A 41 -14.88 -16.28 -10.78
N ALA A 42 -16.04 -16.93 -10.78
CA ALA A 42 -16.27 -18.14 -11.55
C ALA A 42 -16.07 -17.84 -13.06
N GLY A 43 -15.19 -18.59 -13.72
CA GLY A 43 -14.86 -18.41 -15.14
C GLY A 43 -13.51 -17.74 -15.41
N GLY A 44 -12.80 -17.25 -14.39
CA GLY A 44 -11.45 -16.71 -14.53
C GLY A 44 -11.37 -15.45 -15.39
N ILE A 45 -10.15 -15.09 -15.81
CA ILE A 45 -9.91 -13.89 -16.65
C ILE A 45 -10.43 -14.18 -18.06
N SER A 46 -11.53 -13.54 -18.43
CA SER A 46 -12.14 -13.70 -19.75
C SER A 46 -11.61 -12.69 -20.78
N SER A 47 -11.86 -12.97 -22.06
CA SER A 47 -11.55 -12.02 -23.14
C SER A 47 -12.32 -10.70 -23.02
N THR A 48 -13.47 -10.70 -22.37
CA THR A 48 -14.23 -9.48 -22.04
C THR A 48 -13.45 -8.60 -21.09
N VAL A 49 -12.94 -9.16 -19.99
CA VAL A 49 -12.11 -8.42 -19.01
C VAL A 49 -10.87 -7.84 -19.68
N LEU A 50 -10.21 -8.61 -20.55
CA LEU A 50 -9.02 -8.14 -21.28
C LEU A 50 -9.32 -6.98 -22.23
N ARG A 51 -10.51 -6.96 -22.85
CA ARG A 51 -10.94 -5.90 -23.79
C ARG A 51 -11.36 -4.62 -23.08
N GLU A 52 -11.81 -4.73 -21.84
CA GLU A 52 -12.23 -3.58 -21.03
C GLU A 52 -11.03 -2.83 -20.41
N ILE A 53 -9.81 -3.37 -20.49
CA ILE A 53 -8.60 -2.69 -20.02
C ILE A 53 -8.34 -1.45 -20.87
N ASP A 54 -8.47 -0.28 -20.27
CA ASP A 54 -8.25 0.98 -20.97
C ASP A 54 -6.80 1.43 -20.86
N PHE A 55 -5.94 0.89 -21.72
CA PHE A 55 -4.53 1.29 -21.79
C PHE A 55 -4.35 2.77 -22.13
N ARG A 56 -5.25 3.33 -22.96
CA ARG A 56 -5.15 4.72 -23.41
C ARG A 56 -5.50 5.68 -22.28
N GLY A 57 -6.58 5.41 -21.55
CA GLY A 57 -6.95 6.13 -20.34
C GLY A 57 -5.90 5.97 -19.24
N ALA A 58 -5.28 4.79 -19.10
CA ALA A 58 -4.19 4.58 -18.16
C ALA A 58 -2.95 5.43 -18.49
N SER A 59 -2.53 5.47 -19.75
CA SER A 59 -1.46 6.35 -20.22
C SER A 59 -1.82 7.83 -20.07
N ALA A 60 -3.06 8.23 -20.37
CA ALA A 60 -3.51 9.61 -20.19
C ALA A 60 -3.49 10.04 -18.72
N LYS A 61 -3.97 9.17 -17.81
CA LYS A 61 -3.90 9.36 -16.36
C LYS A 61 -2.47 9.45 -15.87
N LEU A 62 -1.58 8.58 -16.37
CA LEU A 62 -0.15 8.65 -16.09
C LEU A 62 0.46 9.97 -16.56
N HIS A 63 0.14 10.44 -17.77
CA HIS A 63 0.63 11.70 -18.31
C HIS A 63 0.12 12.91 -17.54
N GLU A 64 -1.15 12.90 -17.15
CA GLU A 64 -1.75 13.92 -16.29
C GLU A 64 -1.07 13.95 -14.91
N ASP A 65 -0.83 12.78 -14.32
CA ASP A 65 -0.09 12.64 -13.07
C ASP A 65 1.37 13.10 -13.20
N VAL A 66 2.07 12.74 -14.28
CA VAL A 66 3.44 13.20 -14.60
C VAL A 66 3.49 14.73 -14.75
N GLY A 67 2.47 15.33 -15.39
CA GLY A 67 2.38 16.77 -15.65
C GLY A 67 1.97 17.61 -14.43
N LYS A 68 1.14 17.06 -13.53
CA LYS A 68 0.70 17.75 -12.29
C LYS A 68 1.66 17.53 -11.12
N ASN A 69 2.35 16.39 -11.08
CA ASN A 69 3.28 16.05 -10.02
C ASN A 69 4.13 14.86 -10.49
N PRO A 70 5.38 15.09 -10.94
CA PRO A 70 6.14 14.02 -11.57
C PRO A 70 6.40 12.84 -10.64
N VAL A 71 6.16 12.91 -9.32
CA VAL A 71 6.53 11.90 -8.31
C VAL A 71 5.48 11.83 -7.16
N GLY A 72 4.27 12.37 -7.37
CA GLY A 72 3.38 12.87 -6.31
C GLY A 72 2.96 11.93 -5.17
N PHE A 73 1.86 11.18 -5.32
CA PHE A 73 1.13 10.66 -4.16
C PHE A 73 1.84 9.51 -3.41
N MET A 74 2.26 8.47 -4.11
CA MET A 74 2.88 7.29 -3.48
C MET A 74 4.34 7.55 -3.08
N GLU A 75 5.06 8.39 -3.84
CA GLU A 75 6.46 8.72 -3.56
C GLU A 75 6.60 9.92 -2.59
N GLN A 76 5.70 10.93 -2.60
CA GLN A 76 5.62 11.89 -1.48
C GLN A 76 5.15 11.20 -0.20
N MET A 77 4.28 10.17 -0.29
CA MET A 77 4.05 9.29 0.86
C MET A 77 5.35 8.60 1.24
N LYS A 78 5.96 7.75 0.41
CA LYS A 78 7.21 7.05 0.77
C LYS A 78 8.34 7.98 1.26
N GLN A 79 8.48 9.19 0.71
CA GLN A 79 9.42 10.22 1.20
C GLN A 79 8.99 10.79 2.56
N ARG A 80 7.71 11.17 2.77
CA ARG A 80 7.15 11.50 4.11
C ARG A 80 7.13 10.32 5.09
N TRP A 81 7.33 9.10 4.61
CA TRP A 81 7.39 7.88 5.41
C TRP A 81 8.83 7.57 5.84
N ARG A 82 9.83 8.00 5.05
CA ARG A 82 11.25 7.97 5.42
C ARG A 82 11.65 9.17 6.28
N ASP A 83 11.10 10.35 6.01
CA ASP A 83 11.27 11.55 6.81
C ASP A 83 10.20 11.61 7.89
N ARG A 84 10.43 10.93 9.02
CA ARG A 84 9.75 11.24 10.28
C ARG A 84 10.54 10.72 11.47
N THR A 85 11.05 11.66 12.25
CA THR A 85 11.54 11.45 13.60
C THR A 85 10.36 10.96 14.45
N GLU A 86 10.48 9.76 15.03
CA GLU A 86 9.57 9.10 15.98
C GLU A 86 8.36 8.27 15.46
N PRO A 87 8.50 7.36 14.45
CA PRO A 87 7.41 6.46 14.03
C PRO A 87 6.86 5.62 15.18
N MET A 88 7.75 5.18 16.08
CA MET A 88 7.41 4.34 17.23
C MET A 88 6.64 5.07 18.33
N LYS A 89 6.82 6.38 18.49
CA LYS A 89 6.07 7.14 19.50
C LYS A 89 4.60 7.24 19.10
N LYS A 90 4.33 7.50 17.82
CA LYS A 90 2.96 7.47 17.28
C LYS A 90 2.35 6.07 17.40
N LEU A 91 3.11 5.02 17.09
CA LEU A 91 2.65 3.64 17.23
C LEU A 91 2.31 3.28 18.69
N ARG A 92 3.12 3.71 19.67
CA ARG A 92 2.85 3.53 21.11
C ARG A 92 1.62 4.33 21.56
N ALA A 93 1.46 5.56 21.09
CA ALA A 93 0.31 6.38 21.40
C ALA A 93 -1.00 5.74 20.90
N GLU A 94 -1.03 5.26 19.66
CA GLU A 94 -2.22 4.58 19.13
C GLU A 94 -2.49 3.25 19.82
N LEU A 95 -1.45 2.51 20.21
CA LEU A 95 -1.64 1.29 20.99
C LEU A 95 -2.30 1.54 22.35
N ALA A 96 -2.09 2.72 22.95
CA ALA A 96 -2.76 3.09 24.19
C ALA A 96 -4.29 3.25 24.02
N ASN A 97 -4.77 3.51 22.79
CA ASN A 97 -6.19 3.54 22.45
C ASN A 97 -6.79 2.14 22.20
N GLY A 98 -5.96 1.08 22.27
CA GLY A 98 -6.36 -0.31 22.03
C GLY A 98 -5.98 -0.83 20.65
N ILE A 99 -6.51 -2.00 20.28
CA ILE A 99 -6.22 -2.65 18.98
C ILE A 99 -7.20 -2.15 17.91
N THR A 100 -7.02 -0.88 17.54
CA THR A 100 -7.85 -0.13 16.56
C THR A 100 -7.37 -0.35 15.12
N ALA A 101 -8.17 0.07 14.14
CA ALA A 101 -7.77 0.03 12.73
C ALA A 101 -6.55 0.94 12.48
N GLU A 102 -6.54 2.10 13.15
CA GLU A 102 -5.47 3.09 13.16
C GLU A 102 -4.15 2.51 13.66
N TYR A 103 -4.18 1.82 14.81
CA TYR A 103 -3.04 1.12 15.35
C TYR A 103 -2.54 0.01 14.40
N LEU A 104 -3.46 -0.83 13.90
CA LEU A 104 -3.10 -1.95 13.04
C LEU A 104 -2.53 -1.49 11.68
N ALA A 105 -3.03 -0.38 11.13
CA ALA A 105 -2.51 0.21 9.91
C ALA A 105 -1.10 0.80 10.13
N LEU A 106 -0.86 1.50 11.25
CA LEU A 106 0.48 1.97 11.62
C LEU A 106 1.45 0.82 11.86
N LEU A 107 1.02 -0.24 12.55
CA LEU A 107 1.84 -1.42 12.81
C LEU A 107 2.23 -2.12 11.50
N SER A 108 1.28 -2.27 10.59
CA SER A 108 1.49 -2.87 9.28
C SER A 108 2.45 -2.02 8.43
N LYS A 109 2.31 -0.69 8.49
CA LYS A 109 3.21 0.25 7.83
C LYS A 109 4.64 0.09 8.34
N GLU A 110 4.84 0.06 9.66
CA GLU A 110 6.15 -0.10 10.26
C GLU A 110 6.77 -1.45 9.92
N TYR A 111 5.97 -2.53 9.94
CA TYR A 111 6.41 -3.87 9.56
C TYR A 111 6.87 -3.93 8.10
N VAL A 112 6.03 -3.47 7.16
CA VAL A 112 6.36 -3.46 5.72
C VAL A 112 7.60 -2.60 5.47
N TYR A 113 7.71 -1.45 6.15
CA TYR A 113 8.90 -0.59 6.05
C TYR A 113 10.17 -1.35 6.43
N ARG A 114 10.23 -1.94 7.64
CA ARG A 114 11.43 -2.66 8.11
C ARG A 114 11.78 -3.87 7.25
N VAL A 115 10.76 -4.57 6.74
CA VAL A 115 11.00 -5.70 5.83
C VAL A 115 11.54 -5.20 4.49
N SER A 116 10.98 -4.12 3.94
CA SER A 116 11.44 -3.53 2.68
C SER A 116 12.84 -2.93 2.76
N ASP A 117 13.22 -2.43 3.94
CA ASP A 117 14.56 -1.92 4.28
C ASP A 117 15.57 -3.06 4.53
N GLY A 118 15.14 -4.33 4.41
CA GLY A 118 16.01 -5.49 4.58
C GLY A 118 16.43 -5.75 6.02
N GLN A 119 15.76 -5.13 7.00
CA GLN A 119 16.13 -5.32 8.41
C GLN A 119 15.92 -6.76 8.84
N SER A 120 16.91 -7.29 9.57
CA SER A 120 16.79 -8.58 10.22
C SER A 120 15.79 -8.53 11.38
N LYS A 121 14.98 -9.59 11.51
CA LYS A 121 14.04 -9.81 12.62
C LYS A 121 13.11 -8.60 12.89
N PRO A 122 12.37 -8.13 11.88
CA PRO A 122 11.58 -6.89 11.99
C PRO A 122 10.49 -6.97 13.05
N VAL A 123 9.87 -8.14 13.22
CA VAL A 123 8.81 -8.34 14.21
C VAL A 123 9.36 -8.29 15.63
N GLU A 124 10.51 -8.91 15.86
CA GLU A 124 11.17 -8.94 17.17
C GLU A 124 11.60 -7.54 17.61
N LYS A 125 12.19 -6.75 16.70
CA LYS A 125 12.58 -5.36 16.98
C LYS A 125 11.39 -4.45 17.25
N ILE A 126 10.31 -4.59 16.48
CA ILE A 126 9.06 -3.86 16.75
C ILE A 126 8.50 -4.24 18.14
N ALA A 127 8.57 -5.52 18.53
CA ALA A 127 8.12 -5.99 19.83
C ALA A 127 8.93 -5.37 20.98
N GLU A 128 10.26 -5.42 20.87
CA GLU A 128 11.18 -4.80 21.83
C GLU A 128 10.87 -3.31 22.00
N GLU A 129 10.75 -2.57 20.90
CA GLU A 129 10.46 -1.15 20.95
C GLU A 129 9.04 -0.85 21.45
N LEU A 130 8.05 -1.72 21.24
CA LEU A 130 6.72 -1.56 21.83
C LEU A 130 6.62 -2.01 23.29
N GLY A 131 7.66 -2.63 23.86
CA GLY A 131 7.59 -3.28 25.16
C GLY A 131 6.54 -4.41 25.19
N LYS A 132 6.40 -5.14 24.08
CA LYS A 132 5.46 -6.26 23.91
C LYS A 132 6.18 -7.55 23.54
N SER A 133 5.53 -8.69 23.77
CA SER A 133 6.07 -9.97 23.31
C SER A 133 6.01 -10.05 21.77
N THR A 134 6.98 -10.76 21.17
CA THR A 134 6.98 -11.05 19.73
C THR A 134 5.68 -11.74 19.29
N GLN A 135 5.15 -12.64 20.13
CA GLN A 135 3.91 -13.34 19.84
C GLN A 135 2.70 -12.40 19.80
N THR A 136 2.66 -11.39 20.68
CA THR A 136 1.63 -10.34 20.67
C THR A 136 1.67 -9.55 19.37
N VAL A 137 2.86 -9.11 18.94
CA VAL A 137 3.01 -8.37 17.68
C VAL A 137 2.63 -9.22 16.47
N ARG A 138 2.99 -10.51 16.45
CA ARG A 138 2.52 -11.45 15.41
C ARG A 138 1.00 -11.57 15.40
N GLY A 139 0.38 -11.65 16.58
CA GLY A 139 -1.08 -11.67 16.74
C GLY A 139 -1.74 -10.40 16.19
N HIS A 140 -1.17 -9.23 16.44
CA HIS A 140 -1.68 -7.98 15.89
C HIS A 140 -1.51 -7.89 14.36
N LEU A 141 -0.35 -8.29 13.81
CA LEU A 141 -0.17 -8.37 12.36
C LEU A 141 -1.10 -9.40 11.71
N TRP A 142 -1.42 -10.49 12.40
CA TRP A 142 -2.45 -11.43 11.95
C TRP A 142 -3.85 -10.80 11.94
N GLN A 143 -4.20 -10.02 12.96
CA GLN A 143 -5.46 -9.26 12.98
C GLN A 143 -5.50 -8.22 11.85
N ALA A 144 -4.38 -7.54 11.56
CA ALA A 144 -4.29 -6.61 10.43
C ALA A 144 -4.57 -7.31 9.10
N ARG A 145 -4.07 -8.54 8.91
CA ARG A 145 -4.41 -9.35 7.73
C ARG A 145 -5.88 -9.73 7.68
N LYS A 146 -6.44 -10.17 8.81
CA LYS A 146 -7.86 -10.52 8.92
C LYS A 146 -8.80 -9.34 8.69
N ARG A 147 -8.34 -8.11 8.96
CA ARG A 147 -9.07 -6.87 8.70
C ARG A 147 -8.69 -6.23 7.36
N ASN A 148 -8.05 -6.97 6.45
CA ASN A 148 -7.68 -6.47 5.14
C ASN A 148 -6.84 -5.17 5.18
N LEU A 149 -5.99 -5.00 6.20
CA LEU A 149 -5.07 -3.86 6.33
C LEU A 149 -3.64 -4.21 5.87
N LEU A 150 -3.33 -5.51 5.81
CA LEU A 150 -2.04 -6.04 5.39
C LEU A 150 -2.29 -7.29 4.55
N THR A 151 -1.63 -7.42 3.41
CA THR A 151 -1.74 -8.61 2.57
C THR A 151 -0.89 -9.77 3.11
N GLY A 152 -1.19 -10.98 2.63
CA GLY A 152 -0.34 -12.14 2.83
C GLY A 152 1.01 -12.00 2.10
N SER A 153 2.01 -12.76 2.53
CA SER A 153 3.37 -12.75 1.95
C SER A 153 3.49 -13.57 0.66
N ILE A 154 2.55 -13.44 -0.28
CA ILE A 154 2.65 -14.15 -1.57
C ILE A 154 3.54 -13.30 -2.50
N GLY A 155 4.78 -13.74 -2.70
CA GLY A 155 5.72 -13.16 -3.67
C GLY A 155 6.64 -12.04 -3.17
N ARG A 156 6.33 -11.35 -2.06
CA ARG A 156 7.26 -10.42 -1.37
C ARG A 156 7.46 -10.79 0.10
N LYS A 157 8.69 -10.63 0.58
CA LYS A 157 8.96 -10.70 2.03
C LYS A 157 8.09 -9.64 2.71
N GLY A 158 7.19 -10.07 3.60
CA GLY A 158 6.44 -9.18 4.50
C GLY A 158 5.04 -8.72 4.05
N GLY A 159 4.58 -9.06 2.85
CA GLY A 159 3.28 -8.57 2.35
C GLY A 159 3.29 -7.06 2.05
N GLU A 160 2.11 -6.49 1.81
CA GLU A 160 1.90 -5.10 1.39
C GLU A 160 0.73 -4.46 2.15
N LEU A 161 0.74 -3.14 2.29
CA LEU A 161 -0.42 -2.41 2.77
C LEU A 161 -1.52 -2.41 1.72
N THR A 162 -2.75 -2.61 2.14
CA THR A 162 -3.93 -2.50 1.28
C THR A 162 -4.37 -1.05 1.10
N ILE A 163 -5.26 -0.80 0.14
CA ILE A 163 -5.90 0.51 -0.04
C ILE A 163 -6.65 0.95 1.23
N GLU A 164 -7.26 0.00 1.94
CA GLU A 164 -7.96 0.26 3.19
C GLU A 164 -7.02 0.78 4.28
N ALA A 165 -5.87 0.12 4.48
CA ALA A 165 -4.86 0.62 5.42
C ALA A 165 -4.31 1.99 5.03
N LEU A 166 -4.10 2.23 3.73
CA LEU A 166 -3.67 3.55 3.24
C LEU A 166 -4.71 4.64 3.53
N THR A 167 -5.99 4.33 3.38
CA THR A 167 -7.08 5.25 3.67
C THR A 167 -7.14 5.60 5.16
N VAL A 168 -6.98 4.60 6.03
CA VAL A 168 -6.89 4.82 7.49
C VAL A 168 -5.69 5.70 7.82
N LEU A 169 -4.50 5.38 7.29
CA LEU A 169 -3.28 6.14 7.53
C LEU A 169 -3.39 7.60 7.07
N GLN A 170 -4.08 7.85 5.95
CA GLN A 170 -4.29 9.19 5.42
C GLN A 170 -5.16 10.04 6.35
N ARG A 171 -6.21 9.47 6.94
CA ARG A 171 -7.08 10.18 7.92
C ARG A 171 -6.34 10.54 9.21
N MET A 172 -5.30 9.78 9.55
CA MET A 172 -4.47 10.00 10.74
C MET A 172 -3.35 11.03 10.53
N GLU A 173 -3.16 11.54 9.32
CA GLU A 173 -2.21 12.63 9.07
C GLU A 173 -2.95 13.96 9.15
N PRO A 174 -2.40 14.97 9.86
CA PRO A 174 -2.98 16.30 9.82
C PRO A 174 -2.98 16.83 8.38
N PRO A 175 -4.01 17.59 7.98
CA PRO A 175 -4.07 18.18 6.64
C PRO A 175 -2.82 19.03 6.41
N ASP A 176 -2.21 18.88 5.23
CA ASP A 176 -1.06 19.68 4.84
C ASP A 176 -1.48 21.16 4.77
N PRO A 177 -0.95 22.05 5.63
CA PRO A 177 -1.33 23.46 5.64
C PRO A 177 -1.03 24.18 4.31
N ARG A 178 -0.26 23.54 3.41
CA ARG A 178 0.05 24.06 2.07
C ARG A 178 -1.03 23.80 1.00
N ARG A 179 -2.16 23.19 1.35
CA ARG A 179 -3.25 22.86 0.43
C ARG A 179 -4.51 23.72 0.57
N VAL A 180 -4.50 24.73 1.45
CA VAL A 180 -5.72 25.52 1.75
C VAL A 180 -5.91 26.73 0.82
N ASP A 181 -4.88 27.16 0.07
CA ASP A 181 -5.00 28.27 -0.87
C ASP A 181 -4.71 27.82 -2.32
N ARG A 182 -5.71 27.30 -3.03
CA ARG A 182 -5.86 27.42 -4.50
C ARG A 182 -7.31 27.29 -4.92
#